data_AF-A0A822BAA7-F1
#
_entry.id   AF-A0A822BAA7-F1
#
_cell.length_a   1.000
_cell.length_b   1.000
_cell.length_c   1.000
_cell.angle_alpha   90.00
_cell.angle_beta   90.00
_cell.angle_gamma   90.00
#
_symmetry.space_group_name_H-M   'P 1'
#
loop_
_entity.id
_entity.type
_entity.pdbx_description
1 polymer ?
#
loop_
_entity_poly.entity_id
_entity_poly.type
_entity_poly.pdbx_seq_one_letter_code
_entity_poly.pdbx_strand_id
1 'polypeptide(L)'
;MQNEKKITLAIGDGANDVSMIQKAHIGVGISGQEGRQAVLASDYSFGQFRFLERLLLVHGRWSYLRISKFLRYFFYKNFAFTLCHFWFGFFSGFSAQTLYDP
;
A
#
# COMPACT_ATOMS: atom_id res chain seq x y z
N MET A 1 13.77 15.56 -16.94
CA MET A 1 12.58 14.66 -17.00
C MET A 1 12.12 14.21 -15.61
N GLN A 2 12.32 15.00 -14.56
CA GLN A 2 11.81 14.75 -13.21
C GLN A 2 10.78 15.83 -12.93
N ASN A 3 9.49 15.56 -13.21
CA ASN A 3 8.38 16.36 -12.66
C ASN A 3 6.98 15.79 -12.96
N GLU A 4 6.82 14.48 -12.97
CA GLU A 4 5.48 13.89 -12.86
C GLU A 4 5.50 12.85 -11.73
N LYS A 5 4.64 13.05 -10.72
CA LYS A 5 4.38 12.07 -9.65
C LYS A 5 3.60 10.87 -10.22
N LYS A 6 4.24 10.12 -11.12
CA LYS A 6 3.68 8.90 -11.71
C LYS A 6 4.19 7.70 -10.91
N ILE A 7 3.27 6.81 -10.57
CA ILE A 7 3.61 5.48 -10.06
C ILE A 7 4.14 4.68 -11.24
N THR A 8 5.35 4.16 -11.10
CA THR A 8 6.05 3.39 -12.13
C THR A 8 6.14 1.93 -11.70
N LEU A 9 5.95 1.03 -12.66
CA LEU A 9 6.10 -0.40 -12.46
C LEU A 9 7.15 -0.90 -13.46
N ALA A 10 8.12 -1.68 -12.98
CA ALA A 10 9.16 -2.30 -13.80
C ALA A 10 9.05 -3.81 -13.73
N ILE A 11 9.29 -4.47 -14.87
CA ILE A 11 9.25 -5.92 -15.00
C ILE A 11 10.58 -6.39 -15.57
N GLY A 12 11.10 -7.51 -15.07
CA GLY A 12 12.29 -8.15 -15.62
C GLY A 12 12.38 -9.62 -15.23
N ASP A 13 13.24 -10.36 -15.93
CA ASP A 13 13.43 -11.81 -15.72
C ASP A 13 14.89 -12.18 -15.41
N GLY A 14 15.84 -11.28 -15.69
CA GLY A 14 17.27 -11.50 -15.49
C GLY A 14 17.96 -10.57 -14.49
N ALA A 15 19.24 -10.83 -14.23
CA ALA A 15 20.09 -10.02 -13.36
C ALA A 15 20.23 -8.56 -13.84
N ASN A 16 20.16 -8.35 -15.16
CA ASN A 16 20.32 -7.05 -15.79
C ASN A 16 19.17 -6.09 -15.43
N ASP A 17 17.97 -6.62 -15.19
CA ASP A 17 16.79 -5.83 -14.89
C ASP A 17 16.66 -5.48 -13.40
N VAL A 18 17.48 -6.09 -12.53
CA VAL A 18 17.42 -5.86 -11.07
C VAL A 18 17.52 -4.37 -10.74
N SER A 19 18.43 -3.65 -11.40
CA SER A 19 18.62 -2.22 -11.17
C SER A 19 17.42 -1.37 -11.63
N MET A 20 16.66 -1.83 -12.62
CA MET A 20 15.43 -1.18 -13.10
C MET A 20 14.26 -1.50 -12.17
N ILE A 21 14.11 -2.77 -11.77
CA ILE A 21 13.08 -3.25 -10.84
C ILE A 21 13.17 -2.49 -9.51
N GLN A 22 14.38 -2.35 -8.95
CA GLN A 22 14.60 -1.66 -7.67
C GLN A 22 14.39 -0.14 -7.74
N LYS A 23 14.50 0.47 -8.92
CA LYS A 23 14.27 1.91 -9.11
C LYS A 23 12.80 2.26 -9.33
N ALA A 24 11.97 1.30 -9.70
CA ALA A 24 10.54 1.51 -9.87
C ALA A 24 9.80 1.54 -8.53
N HIS A 25 8.59 2.11 -8.52
CA HIS A 25 7.76 2.08 -7.32
C HIS A 25 7.19 0.69 -7.02
N ILE A 26 7.03 -0.13 -8.07
CA ILE A 26 6.58 -1.51 -7.98
C ILE A 26 7.48 -2.36 -8.87
N GLY A 27 8.20 -3.30 -8.28
CA GLY A 27 9.07 -4.24 -8.99
C GLY A 27 8.39 -5.58 -9.21
N VAL A 28 8.43 -6.10 -10.44
CA VAL A 28 7.81 -7.38 -10.80
C VAL A 28 8.82 -8.31 -11.48
N GLY A 29 9.07 -9.47 -10.90
CA GLY A 29 9.98 -10.48 -11.43
C GLY A 29 9.24 -11.57 -12.20
N ILE A 30 9.65 -11.81 -13.44
CA ILE A 30 9.20 -12.99 -14.20
C ILE A 30 10.21 -14.11 -14.02
N SER A 31 9.72 -15.31 -13.73
CA SER A 31 10.60 -16.49 -13.63
C SER A 31 11.08 -16.92 -15.03
N GLY A 32 12.20 -16.35 -15.49
CA GLY A 32 12.85 -16.70 -16.75
C GLY A 32 13.85 -17.86 -16.64
N GLN A 33 14.48 -18.18 -17.77
CA GLN A 33 15.56 -19.18 -17.86
C GLN A 33 16.93 -18.61 -17.46
N GLU A 34 17.08 -17.27 -17.41
CA GLU A 34 18.34 -16.57 -17.15
C GLU A 34 18.70 -16.47 -15.65
N GLY A 35 17.88 -17.05 -14.78
CA GLY A 35 18.14 -17.13 -13.34
C GLY A 35 17.03 -16.52 -12.49
N ARG A 36 17.12 -16.70 -11.16
CA ARG A 36 16.09 -16.24 -10.21
C ARG A 36 16.39 -14.86 -9.60
N GLN A 37 17.39 -14.13 -10.10
CA GLN A 37 17.83 -12.89 -9.48
C GLN A 37 16.78 -11.77 -9.58
N ALA A 38 16.12 -11.60 -10.74
CA ALA A 38 15.02 -10.64 -10.89
C ALA A 38 13.85 -10.95 -9.94
N VAL A 39 13.49 -12.23 -9.82
CA VAL A 39 12.42 -12.71 -8.93
C VAL A 39 12.73 -12.41 -7.47
N LEU A 40 13.98 -12.62 -7.03
CA LEU A 40 14.41 -12.34 -5.65
C LEU A 40 14.49 -10.85 -5.33
N ALA A 41 14.77 -10.01 -6.33
CA ALA A 41 14.87 -8.57 -6.18
C ALA A 41 13.54 -7.83 -6.39
N SER A 42 12.46 -8.53 -6.73
CA SER A 42 11.14 -7.96 -7.05
C SER A 42 10.14 -8.05 -5.89
N ASP A 43 9.18 -7.13 -5.83
CA ASP A 43 8.09 -7.14 -4.84
C ASP A 43 7.06 -8.24 -5.11
N TYR A 44 6.78 -8.48 -6.40
CA TYR A 44 5.88 -9.54 -6.87
C TYR A 44 6.58 -10.40 -7.90
N SER A 45 6.35 -11.71 -7.88
CA SER A 45 6.86 -12.60 -8.92
C SER A 45 5.82 -13.58 -9.43
N PHE A 46 5.89 -13.85 -10.74
CA PHE A 46 5.03 -14.82 -11.40
C PHE A 46 5.71 -15.43 -12.62
N GLY A 47 5.24 -16.59 -13.06
CA GLY A 47 5.91 -17.36 -14.12
C GLY A 47 5.74 -16.79 -15.54
N GLN A 48 4.71 -16.00 -15.81
CA GLN A 48 4.38 -15.54 -17.17
C GLN A 48 3.77 -14.14 -17.16
N PHE A 49 4.10 -13.33 -18.17
CA PHE A 49 3.61 -11.95 -18.31
C PHE A 49 2.08 -11.82 -18.29
N ARG A 50 1.34 -12.84 -18.76
CA ARG A 50 -0.14 -12.84 -18.76
C ARG A 50 -0.77 -12.61 -17.37
N PHE A 51 -0.08 -12.98 -16.30
CA PHE A 51 -0.60 -12.83 -14.94
C PHE A 51 -0.54 -11.38 -14.43
N LEU A 52 0.27 -10.53 -15.07
CA LEU A 52 0.36 -9.11 -14.75
C LEU A 52 -0.99 -8.40 -14.88
N GLU A 53 -1.74 -8.70 -15.94
CA GLU A 53 -3.04 -8.09 -16.20
C GLU A 53 -4.00 -8.33 -15.02
N ARG A 54 -4.09 -9.58 -14.58
CA ARG A 54 -4.94 -9.96 -13.43
C ARG A 54 -4.40 -9.39 -12.11
N LEU A 55 -3.09 -9.28 -11.94
CA LEU A 55 -2.49 -8.66 -10.77
C LEU A 55 -2.89 -7.17 -10.68
N LEU A 56 -2.77 -6.41 -11.77
CA LEU A 56 -3.03 -4.98 -11.77
C LEU A 56 -4.54 -4.66 -11.77
N LEU A 57 -5.29 -5.24 -12.70
CA LEU A 57 -6.68 -4.85 -12.93
C LEU A 57 -7.63 -5.37 -11.86
N VAL A 58 -7.36 -6.58 -11.32
CA VAL A 58 -8.21 -7.17 -10.28
C VAL A 58 -7.64 -6.87 -8.91
N HIS A 59 -6.43 -7.37 -8.61
CA HIS A 59 -5.88 -7.29 -7.26
C HIS A 59 -5.44 -5.87 -6.89
N GLY A 60 -4.81 -5.15 -7.83
CA GLY A 60 -4.41 -3.75 -7.65
C GLY A 60 -5.62 -2.86 -7.38
N ARG A 61 -6.65 -2.92 -8.22
CA ARG A 61 -7.89 -2.13 -8.04
C ARG A 61 -8.61 -2.48 -6.74
N TRP A 62 -8.75 -3.77 -6.39
CA TRP A 62 -9.39 -4.18 -5.14
C TRP A 62 -8.60 -3.77 -3.91
N SER A 63 -7.27 -3.88 -3.93
CA SER A 63 -6.41 -3.42 -2.85
C SER A 63 -6.57 -1.92 -2.63
N TYR A 64 -6.50 -1.12 -3.70
CA TYR A 64 -6.69 0.33 -3.65
C TYR A 64 -8.04 0.74 -3.04
N LEU A 65 -9.14 0.12 -3.49
CA LEU A 65 -10.48 0.43 -2.98
C LEU A 65 -10.65 0.03 -1.52
N ARG A 66 -10.10 -1.12 -1.09
CA ARG A 66 -10.17 -1.57 0.31
C ARG A 66 -9.38 -0.67 1.24
N ILE A 67 -8.14 -0.32 0.88
CA ILE A 67 -7.29 0.55 1.68
C ILE A 67 -7.92 1.95 1.78
N SER A 68 -8.42 2.50 0.68
CA SER A 68 -9.07 3.81 0.69
C SER A 68 -10.31 3.86 1.60
N LYS A 69 -11.17 2.83 1.54
CA LYS A 69 -12.33 2.71 2.42
C LYS A 69 -11.92 2.54 3.88
N PHE A 70 -10.92 1.71 4.14
CA PHE A 70 -10.38 1.46 5.47
C PHE A 70 -9.82 2.75 6.08
N LEU A 71 -8.97 3.49 5.36
CA LEU A 71 -8.40 4.75 5.84
C LEU A 71 -9.48 5.77 6.18
N ARG A 72 -10.48 5.95 5.30
CA ARG A 72 -11.60 6.86 5.57
C ARG A 72 -12.37 6.46 6.83
N TYR A 73 -12.66 5.17 7.00
CA TYR A 73 -13.36 4.67 8.18
C TYR A 73 -12.50 4.79 9.46
N PHE A 74 -11.20 4.52 9.35
CA PHE A 74 -10.25 4.67 10.45
C PHE A 74 -10.23 6.11 10.95
N PHE A 75 -10.10 7.09 10.06
CA PHE A 75 -10.17 8.49 10.47
C PHE A 75 -11.53 8.83 11.08
N TYR A 76 -12.64 8.46 10.44
CA TYR A 76 -13.97 8.73 10.97
C TYR A 76 -14.16 8.21 12.40
N LYS A 77 -13.82 6.93 12.65
CA LYS A 77 -13.99 6.31 13.97
C LYS A 77 -13.11 6.98 15.03
N ASN A 78 -11.85 7.24 14.71
CA ASN A 78 -10.93 7.87 15.66
C ASN A 78 -11.34 9.31 15.96
N PHE A 79 -11.69 10.11 14.95
CA PHE A 79 -12.17 11.48 15.17
C PHE A 79 -13.46 11.51 15.98
N ALA A 80 -14.44 10.66 15.66
CA ALA A 80 -15.68 10.60 16.44
C ALA A 80 -15.40 10.26 17.91
N PHE A 81 -14.54 9.26 18.16
CA PHE A 81 -14.15 8.85 19.51
C PHE A 81 -13.43 9.99 20.27
N THR A 82 -12.42 10.61 19.65
CA THR A 82 -11.68 11.72 20.27
C THR A 82 -12.55 12.95 20.50
N LEU A 83 -13.49 13.26 19.59
CA LEU A 83 -14.41 14.38 19.76
C LEU A 83 -15.36 14.19 20.95
N CYS A 84 -15.83 12.96 21.20
CA CYS A 84 -16.62 12.66 22.40
C CYS A 84 -15.84 12.96 23.69
N HIS A 85 -14.56 12.55 23.75
CA HIS A 85 -13.69 12.86 24.88
C HIS A 85 -13.36 14.34 24.99
N PHE A 86 -13.12 15.03 23.88
CA PHE A 86 -12.86 16.46 23.86
C PHE A 86 -14.06 17.25 24.38
N TRP A 87 -15.27 16.89 23.95
CA TRP A 87 -16.51 17.51 24.42
C TRP A 87 -16.74 17.25 25.91
N PHE A 88 -16.56 16.01 26.38
CA PHE A 88 -16.65 15.66 27.80
C PHE A 88 -15.60 16.40 28.65
N GLY A 89 -14.41 16.66 28.09
CA GLY A 89 -13.35 17.46 28.71
C GLY A 89 -13.83 18.86 29.12
N PHE A 90 -14.67 19.51 28.30
CA PHE A 90 -15.25 20.81 28.66
C PHE A 90 -16.21 20.74 29.86
N PHE A 91 -17.02 19.69 29.97
CA PHE A 91 -17.95 19.52 31.10
C PHE A 91 -17.24 19.09 32.39
N SER A 92 -16.13 18.36 32.28
CA SER A 92 -15.35 17.82 33.41
C SER A 92 -14.19 18.73 33.83
N GLY A 93 -14.06 19.93 33.24
CA GLY A 93 -12.99 20.88 33.54
C GLY A 93 -11.59 20.38 33.19
N PHE A 94 -11.46 19.53 32.18
CA PHE A 94 -10.21 18.87 31.77
C PHE A 94 -9.52 18.03 32.85
N SER A 95 -10.29 17.47 33.79
CA SER A 95 -9.79 16.59 34.86
C SER A 95 -9.30 15.20 34.41
N ALA A 96 -9.18 14.97 33.08
CA ALA A 96 -8.72 13.72 32.45
C ALA A 96 -9.52 12.46 32.83
N GLN A 97 -10.76 12.61 33.26
CA GLN A 97 -11.66 11.48 33.53
C GLN A 97 -12.05 10.77 32.22
N THR A 98 -12.05 9.44 32.24
CA THR A 98 -12.42 8.62 31.09
C THR A 98 -13.95 8.55 30.98
N LEU A 99 -14.49 8.89 29.80
CA LEU A 99 -15.92 8.74 29.52
C LEU A 99 -16.33 7.27 29.29
N TYR A 100 -15.40 6.44 28.84
CA TYR A 100 -15.61 5.02 28.59
C TYR A 100 -14.97 4.21 29.71
N ASP A 101 -15.62 3.09 30.06
CA ASP A 101 -15.05 2.12 30.98
C ASP A 101 -13.79 1.46 30.37
N PRO A 102 -12.78 1.16 31.20
CA PRO A 102 -11.55 0.49 30.76
C PRO A 102 -11.75 -0.96 30.31
#